data_AF-A0A944XTA0-F1
#
_entry.id   AF-A0A944XTA0-F1
#
_cell.length_a   1.000
_cell.length_b   1.000
_cell.length_c   1.000
_cell.angle_alpha   90.00
_cell.angle_beta   90.00
_cell.angle_gamma   90.00
#
_symmetry.space_group_name_H-M   'P 1'
#
loop_
_entity.id
_entity.type
_entity.pdbx_description
1 polymer ?
#
loop_
_entity_poly.entity_id
_entity_poly.type
_entity_poly.pdbx_seq_one_letter_code
_entity_poly.pdbx_strand_id
1 'polypeptide(L)'
;MALYHIHRPQTFSDIVGQAHITTTLENQVKNAKTAHAYLFSGPRGVGKTTTARILAKSLNCENKKDGDTEPCNTCTTCEEISNSSSIDVMEIDAASHTGVDNVRQNIIENAQFKPTKSKYKIFIIDEVHMLSTAAFNALLKTLEEPPEYVMFILATTDPHKLPATIISRCQRFGFTKVADDEMKKHLKSIAKKEGIKVDDEVIQRIVRKGEGCARDGISLLDQIMASGEKNITTETASLVLPTTNIELQLDFTGYLLNKNQKEGLEFIDRLVEDGISLPHFTTELIGFLRTLMIATVDSKLAQNELDLNKDAQKQMTSLTALTSQSEMILLIDLALKRSGEIKTSPLPQLPLEMLLIEWCAGGSNDKKREAEETVRTGRDLSPQDTKEDISTKQVRTGLDLSQQETNEVPSPEKTTIKEKVKNIITKSTISKEDIEQNWSACIGKIETEMPSLSFIIKMAELGETEGNTINFSVQYSFHKEKIMDKMIKPKIEQMLSEVLETKVKINVDVKEKDESKEANPELQDLASALGGEVIN
;
A
#
# COMPACT_ATOMS: atom_id res chain seq x y z
N MET A 1 15.81 -2.94 26.47
CA MET A 1 15.60 -3.71 25.22
C MET A 1 14.10 -3.74 25.00
N ALA A 2 13.59 -3.51 23.79
CA ALA A 2 12.15 -3.42 23.57
C ALA A 2 11.44 -4.75 23.89
N LEU A 3 10.24 -4.69 24.45
CA LEU A 3 9.50 -5.85 24.97
C LEU A 3 9.25 -6.92 23.90
N TYR A 4 9.02 -6.51 22.65
CA TYR A 4 8.79 -7.42 21.53
C TYR A 4 10.04 -8.23 21.13
N HIS A 5 11.25 -7.78 21.49
CA HIS A 5 12.47 -8.56 21.33
C HIS A 5 12.60 -9.61 22.44
N ILE A 6 12.28 -9.22 23.69
CA ILE A 6 12.36 -10.09 24.86
C ILE A 6 11.35 -11.23 24.76
N HIS A 7 10.10 -10.92 24.41
CA HIS A 7 9.01 -11.90 24.28
C HIS A 7 8.87 -12.46 22.87
N ARG A 8 9.90 -12.34 22.03
CA ARG A 8 9.89 -12.99 20.71
C ARG A 8 9.78 -14.51 20.90
N PRO A 9 8.78 -15.18 20.29
CA PRO A 9 8.61 -16.63 20.34
C PRO A 9 9.90 -17.38 20.03
N GLN A 10 10.22 -18.41 20.84
CA GLN A 10 11.43 -19.22 20.68
C GLN A 10 11.14 -20.64 20.19
N THR A 11 9.92 -21.12 20.37
CA THR A 11 9.42 -22.44 19.96
C THR A 11 8.18 -22.30 19.08
N PHE A 12 7.79 -23.34 18.36
CA PHE A 12 6.55 -23.35 17.57
C PHE A 12 5.32 -23.17 18.47
N SER A 13 5.36 -23.76 19.67
CA SER A 13 4.29 -23.62 20.67
C SER A 13 4.08 -22.19 21.20
N ASP A 14 5.10 -21.33 21.11
CA ASP A 14 5.01 -19.93 21.53
C ASP A 14 4.35 -19.01 20.47
N ILE A 15 4.17 -19.49 19.24
CA ILE A 15 3.60 -18.70 18.15
C ILE A 15 2.08 -18.62 18.30
N VAL A 16 1.55 -17.39 18.29
CA VAL A 16 0.12 -17.12 18.47
C VAL A 16 -0.59 -16.91 17.13
N GLY A 17 -1.79 -17.47 16.97
CA GLY A 17 -2.65 -17.25 15.81
C GLY A 17 -2.29 -17.97 14.52
N GLN A 18 -1.28 -18.85 14.54
CA GLN A 18 -0.77 -19.53 13.33
C GLN A 18 -0.75 -21.07 13.48
N ALA A 19 -1.67 -21.65 14.24
CA ALA A 19 -1.66 -23.07 14.59
C ALA A 19 -1.57 -24.02 13.39
N HIS A 20 -2.27 -23.70 12.29
CA HIS A 20 -2.24 -24.50 11.07
C HIS A 20 -0.84 -24.52 10.40
N ILE A 21 -0.11 -23.40 10.47
CA ILE A 21 1.24 -23.26 9.93
C ILE A 21 2.22 -24.03 10.81
N THR A 22 2.20 -23.79 12.12
CA THR A 22 3.12 -24.43 13.06
C THR A 22 2.98 -25.94 13.06
N THR A 23 1.75 -26.45 13.13
CA THR A 23 1.47 -27.90 13.05
C THR A 23 2.02 -28.52 11.76
N THR A 24 1.88 -27.83 10.63
CA THR A 24 2.38 -28.35 9.34
C THR A 24 3.91 -28.37 9.32
N LEU A 25 4.56 -27.29 9.77
CA LEU A 25 6.02 -27.21 9.83
C LEU A 25 6.59 -28.25 10.81
N GLU A 26 6.01 -28.41 11.99
CA GLU A 26 6.36 -29.45 12.96
C GLU A 26 6.28 -30.85 12.33
N ASN A 27 5.19 -31.15 11.63
CA ASN A 27 5.03 -32.43 10.94
C ASN A 27 6.08 -32.66 9.84
N GLN A 28 6.45 -31.62 9.09
CA GLN A 28 7.49 -31.72 8.07
C GLN A 28 8.86 -32.00 8.68
N VAL A 29 9.17 -31.28 9.76
CA VAL A 29 10.40 -31.45 10.52
C VAL A 29 10.46 -32.87 11.11
N LYS A 30 9.38 -33.34 11.74
CA LYS A 30 9.29 -34.66 12.37
C LYS A 30 9.49 -35.80 11.38
N ASN A 31 8.91 -35.66 10.19
CA ASN A 31 8.95 -36.70 9.16
C ASN A 31 10.14 -36.57 8.20
N ALA A 32 11.04 -35.61 8.42
CA ALA A 32 12.13 -35.26 7.50
C ALA A 32 11.67 -35.01 6.05
N LYS A 33 10.47 -34.43 5.89
CA LYS A 33 9.84 -34.08 4.60
C LYS A 33 9.80 -32.57 4.39
N THR A 34 10.94 -31.93 4.58
CA THR A 34 11.09 -30.48 4.43
C THR A 34 11.27 -30.08 2.96
N ALA A 35 10.74 -28.92 2.57
CA ALA A 35 10.98 -28.36 1.25
C ALA A 35 12.34 -27.64 1.21
N HIS A 36 12.92 -27.52 0.01
CA HIS A 36 14.14 -26.70 -0.19
C HIS A 36 13.83 -25.20 -0.16
N ALA A 37 12.58 -24.79 -0.41
CA ALA A 37 12.17 -23.39 -0.40
C ALA A 37 10.77 -23.19 0.21
N TYR A 38 10.67 -22.25 1.13
CA TYR A 38 9.46 -21.83 1.83
C TYR A 38 9.13 -20.37 1.47
N LEU A 39 7.85 -20.08 1.24
CA LEU A 39 7.35 -18.70 1.08
C LEU A 39 6.33 -18.41 2.17
N PHE A 40 6.70 -17.53 3.10
CA PHE A 40 5.87 -17.03 4.18
C PHE A 40 5.29 -15.68 3.76
N SER A 41 3.98 -15.64 3.47
CA SER A 41 3.28 -14.42 3.05
C SER A 41 2.27 -13.98 4.11
N GLY A 42 2.01 -12.69 4.22
CA GLY A 42 0.96 -12.16 5.10
C GLY A 42 1.32 -10.80 5.71
N PRO A 43 0.42 -10.19 6.49
CA PRO A 43 0.62 -8.84 7.02
C PRO A 43 1.91 -8.68 7.83
N ARG A 44 2.38 -7.44 8.01
CA ARG A 44 3.55 -7.16 8.87
C ARG A 44 3.23 -7.57 10.32
N GLY A 45 4.25 -7.95 11.08
CA GLY A 45 4.10 -8.13 12.54
C GLY A 45 3.38 -9.41 13.00
N VAL A 46 2.90 -10.27 12.09
CA VAL A 46 2.20 -11.53 12.41
C VAL A 46 3.10 -12.73 12.73
N GLY A 47 4.43 -12.57 12.66
CA GLY A 47 5.39 -13.60 13.07
C GLY A 47 6.09 -14.39 11.95
N LYS A 48 6.07 -13.92 10.69
CA LYS A 48 6.75 -14.57 9.55
C LYS A 48 8.24 -14.86 9.81
N THR A 49 9.04 -13.82 10.04
CA THR A 49 10.49 -13.92 10.30
C THR A 49 10.81 -14.68 11.59
N THR A 50 9.94 -14.56 12.60
CA THR A 50 10.07 -15.32 13.85
C THR A 50 9.90 -16.82 13.60
N THR A 51 8.87 -17.21 12.85
CA THR A 51 8.61 -18.60 12.46
C THR A 51 9.75 -19.15 11.60
N ALA A 52 10.31 -18.33 10.70
CA ALA A 52 11.47 -18.69 9.89
C ALA A 52 12.70 -19.02 10.75
N ARG A 53 12.98 -18.20 11.77
CA ARG A 53 14.07 -18.49 12.72
C ARG A 53 13.80 -19.76 13.53
N ILE A 54 12.57 -19.99 13.99
CA ILE A 54 12.22 -21.21 14.75
C ILE A 54 12.40 -22.45 13.88
N LEU A 55 11.95 -22.42 12.62
CA LEU A 55 12.19 -23.50 11.66
C LEU A 55 13.69 -23.73 11.45
N ALA A 56 14.48 -22.68 11.22
CA ALA A 56 15.92 -22.79 11.07
C ALA A 56 16.60 -23.41 12.31
N LYS A 57 16.22 -22.96 13.51
CA LYS A 57 16.70 -23.55 14.77
C LYS A 57 16.31 -25.01 14.88
N SER A 58 15.07 -25.36 14.56
CA SER A 58 14.59 -26.75 14.65
C SER A 58 15.34 -27.68 13.69
N LEU A 59 15.72 -27.19 12.50
CA LEU A 59 16.46 -27.98 11.51
C LEU A 59 17.94 -28.15 11.86
N ASN A 60 18.55 -27.15 12.48
CA ASN A 60 19.97 -27.10 12.79
C ASN A 60 20.32 -27.36 14.27
N CYS A 61 19.33 -27.61 15.13
CA CYS A 61 19.54 -27.89 16.56
C CYS A 61 20.42 -29.14 16.76
N GLU A 62 21.50 -28.98 17.52
CA GLU A 62 22.47 -30.05 17.81
C GLU A 62 21.92 -31.09 18.80
N ASN A 63 21.16 -30.62 19.80
CA ASN A 63 20.62 -31.44 20.89
C ASN A 63 19.24 -32.04 20.56
N LYS A 64 18.88 -32.10 19.28
CA LYS A 64 17.57 -32.56 18.85
C LYS A 64 17.46 -34.07 18.97
N LYS A 65 16.48 -34.54 19.76
CA LYS A 65 16.17 -35.96 19.87
C LYS A 65 15.34 -36.43 18.68
N ASP A 66 15.46 -37.71 18.32
CA ASP A 66 14.67 -38.30 17.24
C ASP A 66 13.17 -38.14 17.49
N GLY A 67 12.47 -37.57 16.51
CA GLY A 67 11.03 -37.30 16.58
C GLY A 67 10.63 -36.01 17.29
N ASP A 68 11.60 -35.27 17.87
CA ASP A 68 11.37 -33.93 18.41
C ASP A 68 11.24 -32.90 17.27
N THR A 69 10.42 -31.88 17.47
CA THR A 69 10.17 -30.81 16.50
C THR A 69 10.61 -29.46 17.02
N GLU A 70 10.83 -29.32 18.32
CA GLU A 70 11.14 -28.04 18.93
C GLU A 70 12.67 -27.85 19.09
N PRO A 71 13.17 -26.63 18.90
CA PRO A 71 14.57 -26.33 19.16
C PRO A 71 14.85 -26.29 20.66
N CYS A 72 16.02 -26.78 21.09
CA CYS A 72 16.39 -26.80 22.51
C CYS A 72 16.67 -25.42 23.11
N ASN A 73 16.92 -24.40 22.27
CA ASN A 73 17.24 -23.01 22.63
C ASN A 73 18.44 -22.83 23.58
N THR A 74 19.27 -23.86 23.75
CA THR A 74 20.41 -23.88 24.70
C THR A 74 21.71 -24.37 24.08
N CYS A 75 21.68 -24.97 22.87
CA CYS A 75 22.89 -25.31 22.14
C CYS A 75 23.46 -24.09 21.41
N THR A 76 24.77 -24.14 21.10
CA THR A 76 25.49 -23.08 20.39
C THR A 76 24.79 -22.66 19.10
N THR A 77 24.36 -23.61 18.28
CA THR A 77 23.65 -23.29 17.03
C THR A 77 22.33 -22.56 17.28
N CYS A 78 21.55 -22.94 18.30
CA CYS A 78 20.30 -22.24 18.61
C CYS A 78 20.54 -20.80 19.10
N GLU A 79 21.56 -20.59 19.95
CA GLU A 79 21.93 -19.26 20.45
C GLU A 79 22.44 -18.34 19.33
N GLU A 80 23.33 -18.86 18.47
CA GLU A 80 23.85 -18.14 17.30
C GLU A 80 22.72 -17.70 16.36
N ILE A 81 21.71 -18.56 16.11
CA ILE A 81 20.55 -18.20 15.27
C ILE A 81 19.65 -17.16 15.96
N SER A 82 19.39 -17.31 17.26
CA SER A 82 18.57 -16.36 18.02
C SER A 82 19.17 -14.95 18.04
N ASN A 83 20.51 -14.87 18.08
CA ASN A 83 21.27 -13.61 18.05
C ASN A 83 21.60 -13.12 16.64
N SER A 84 21.11 -13.79 15.58
CA SER A 84 21.40 -13.47 14.18
C SER A 84 22.92 -13.43 13.87
N SER A 85 23.71 -14.27 14.55
CA SER A 85 25.17 -14.36 14.41
C SER A 85 25.65 -15.68 13.81
N SER A 86 24.72 -16.54 13.36
CA SER A 86 25.05 -17.83 12.75
C SER A 86 25.64 -17.65 11.35
N ILE A 87 26.69 -18.41 11.04
CA ILE A 87 27.30 -18.46 9.70
C ILE A 87 26.45 -19.33 8.75
N ASP A 88 25.82 -20.37 9.29
CA ASP A 88 25.03 -21.32 8.51
C ASP A 88 23.56 -20.88 8.35
N VAL A 89 23.10 -19.90 9.13
CA VAL A 89 21.77 -19.29 8.96
C VAL A 89 21.94 -17.79 8.74
N MET A 90 21.81 -17.37 7.49
CA MET A 90 21.94 -15.98 7.09
C MET A 90 20.56 -15.34 6.93
N GLU A 91 20.32 -14.29 7.70
CA GLU A 91 19.13 -13.46 7.61
C GLU A 91 19.45 -12.18 6.84
N ILE A 92 18.71 -11.94 5.77
CA ILE A 92 18.94 -10.84 4.82
C ILE A 92 17.65 -10.05 4.69
N ASP A 93 17.71 -8.78 5.04
CA ASP A 93 16.61 -7.85 4.81
C ASP A 93 16.71 -7.29 3.39
N ALA A 94 15.79 -7.72 2.51
CA ALA A 94 15.78 -7.29 1.11
C ALA A 94 15.43 -5.79 0.96
N ALA A 95 14.78 -5.17 1.95
CA ALA A 95 14.52 -3.73 1.91
C ALA A 95 15.82 -2.92 2.05
N SER A 96 16.77 -3.43 2.83
CA SER A 96 18.09 -2.83 3.04
C SER A 96 19.12 -3.26 1.98
N HIS A 97 18.95 -4.46 1.39
CA HIS A 97 19.88 -5.06 0.44
C HIS A 97 19.18 -5.48 -0.88
N THR A 98 18.64 -4.50 -1.61
CA THR A 98 17.82 -4.71 -2.82
C THR A 98 18.61 -5.12 -4.08
N GLY A 99 19.92 -4.83 -4.10
CA GLY A 99 20.79 -4.96 -5.27
C GLY A 99 21.16 -6.40 -5.64
N VAL A 100 21.38 -6.63 -6.95
CA VAL A 100 21.75 -7.94 -7.52
C VAL A 100 23.06 -8.46 -6.94
N ASP A 101 24.03 -7.58 -6.74
CA ASP A 101 25.36 -7.97 -6.27
C ASP A 101 25.33 -8.48 -4.83
N ASN A 102 24.48 -7.90 -3.98
CA ASN A 102 24.23 -8.41 -2.64
C ASN A 102 23.67 -9.84 -2.67
N VAL A 103 22.73 -10.12 -3.57
CA VAL A 103 22.18 -11.49 -3.72
C VAL A 103 23.25 -12.45 -4.25
N ARG A 104 24.08 -12.01 -5.21
CA ARG A 104 25.18 -12.86 -5.72
C ARG A 104 26.18 -13.20 -4.63
N GLN A 105 26.70 -12.20 -3.94
CA GLN A 105 27.76 -12.36 -2.94
C GLN A 105 27.25 -13.02 -1.66
N ASN A 106 26.15 -12.50 -1.09
CA ASN A 106 25.68 -12.95 0.22
C ASN A 106 24.86 -14.24 0.15
N ILE A 107 24.27 -14.57 -1.00
CA ILE A 107 23.41 -15.76 -1.14
C ILE A 107 24.04 -16.78 -2.08
N ILE A 108 24.21 -16.44 -3.37
CA ILE A 108 24.52 -17.44 -4.41
C ILE A 108 25.92 -18.01 -4.24
N GLU A 109 26.93 -17.16 -4.02
CA GLU A 109 28.31 -17.60 -3.77
C GLU A 109 28.39 -18.42 -2.49
N ASN A 110 27.73 -17.95 -1.43
CA ASN A 110 27.68 -18.65 -0.16
C ASN A 110 26.96 -20.00 -0.24
N ALA A 111 25.93 -20.13 -1.06
CA ALA A 111 25.16 -21.37 -1.23
C ALA A 111 25.99 -22.52 -1.83
N GLN A 112 27.10 -22.22 -2.51
CA GLN A 112 27.99 -23.24 -3.10
C GLN A 112 28.85 -23.97 -2.06
N PHE A 113 28.99 -23.40 -0.87
CA PHE A 113 29.78 -23.98 0.21
C PHE A 113 28.88 -24.74 1.19
N LYS A 114 29.33 -25.93 1.59
CA LYS A 114 28.69 -26.73 2.62
C LYS A 114 28.58 -25.96 3.95
N PRO A 115 27.59 -26.27 4.80
CA PRO A 115 27.50 -25.67 6.12
C PRO A 115 28.73 -26.04 6.97
N THR A 116 29.12 -25.16 7.88
CA THR A 116 30.35 -25.29 8.67
C THR A 116 30.12 -26.15 9.92
N LYS A 117 29.04 -25.87 10.66
CA LYS A 117 28.69 -26.55 11.92
C LYS A 117 27.34 -27.23 11.87
N SER A 118 26.43 -26.71 11.04
CA SER A 118 25.02 -27.11 11.01
C SER A 118 24.72 -28.19 9.97
N LYS A 119 23.52 -28.75 10.01
CA LYS A 119 23.05 -29.72 9.00
C LYS A 119 22.68 -29.02 7.67
N TYR A 120 22.04 -27.85 7.77
CA TYR A 120 21.59 -27.07 6.62
C TYR A 120 22.18 -25.67 6.65
N LYS A 121 22.44 -25.13 5.46
CA LYS A 121 22.73 -23.72 5.20
C LYS A 121 21.43 -23.04 4.79
N ILE A 122 20.91 -22.17 5.65
CA ILE A 122 19.56 -21.61 5.53
C ILE A 122 19.66 -20.11 5.24
N PHE A 123 18.98 -19.67 4.18
CA PHE A 123 18.86 -18.26 3.82
C PHE A 123 17.45 -17.77 4.14
N ILE A 124 17.32 -16.89 5.13
CA ILE A 124 16.08 -16.20 5.47
C ILE A 124 16.11 -14.84 4.77
N ILE A 125 15.22 -14.63 3.80
CA ILE A 125 15.15 -13.37 3.05
C ILE A 125 13.84 -12.66 3.44
N ASP A 126 13.95 -11.63 4.28
CA ASP A 126 12.80 -10.84 4.72
C ASP A 126 12.47 -9.74 3.71
N GLU A 127 11.18 -9.38 3.64
CA GLU A 127 10.59 -8.47 2.65
C GLU A 127 11.08 -8.72 1.21
N VAL A 128 11.16 -10.00 0.80
CA VAL A 128 11.76 -10.44 -0.49
C VAL A 128 11.18 -9.73 -1.71
N HIS A 129 9.96 -9.22 -1.64
CA HIS A 129 9.33 -8.44 -2.71
C HIS A 129 10.03 -7.11 -3.02
N MET A 130 10.95 -6.67 -2.15
CA MET A 130 11.79 -5.49 -2.34
C MET A 130 13.03 -5.77 -3.20
N LEU A 131 13.33 -7.04 -3.51
CA LEU A 131 14.42 -7.37 -4.41
C LEU A 131 14.19 -6.83 -5.82
N SER A 132 15.26 -6.38 -6.46
CA SER A 132 15.25 -6.02 -7.87
C SER A 132 14.91 -7.21 -8.77
N THR A 133 14.37 -6.96 -9.96
CA THR A 133 14.06 -8.01 -10.96
C THR A 133 15.29 -8.82 -11.34
N ALA A 134 16.44 -8.17 -11.47
CA ALA A 134 17.70 -8.85 -11.76
C ALA A 134 18.20 -9.72 -10.58
N ALA A 135 17.93 -9.32 -9.33
CA ALA A 135 18.20 -10.14 -8.15
C ALA A 135 17.34 -11.40 -8.13
N PHE A 136 16.04 -11.29 -8.44
CA PHE A 136 15.16 -12.46 -8.58
C PHE A 136 15.65 -13.43 -9.65
N ASN A 137 16.05 -12.92 -10.82
CA ASN A 137 16.55 -13.77 -11.90
C ASN A 137 17.85 -14.49 -11.54
N ALA A 138 18.74 -13.83 -10.78
CA ALA A 138 19.95 -14.46 -10.28
C ALA A 138 19.63 -15.60 -9.28
N LEU A 139 18.61 -15.41 -8.44
CA LEU A 139 18.19 -16.40 -7.44
C LEU A 139 17.52 -17.63 -8.07
N LEU A 140 16.86 -17.49 -9.23
CA LEU A 140 16.10 -18.58 -9.88
C LEU A 140 16.90 -19.86 -10.06
N LYS A 141 18.13 -19.76 -10.57
CA LYS A 141 18.98 -20.94 -10.80
C LYS A 141 19.23 -21.73 -9.52
N THR A 142 19.50 -21.01 -8.43
CA THR A 142 19.79 -21.62 -7.12
C THR A 142 18.52 -22.12 -6.43
N LEU A 143 17.36 -21.52 -6.70
CA LEU A 143 16.07 -22.00 -6.21
C LEU A 143 15.55 -23.22 -6.97
N GLU A 144 15.91 -23.39 -8.25
CA GLU A 144 15.51 -24.53 -9.08
C GLU A 144 16.25 -25.81 -8.72
N GLU A 145 17.57 -25.71 -8.60
CA GLU A 145 18.45 -26.83 -8.33
C GLU A 145 19.35 -26.49 -7.12
N PRO A 146 18.76 -26.29 -5.92
CA PRO A 146 19.57 -26.02 -4.73
C PRO A 146 20.38 -27.26 -4.36
N PRO A 147 21.61 -27.08 -3.83
CA PRO A 147 22.31 -28.17 -3.16
C PRO A 147 21.46 -28.77 -2.04
N GLU A 148 21.59 -30.08 -1.77
CA GLU A 148 20.75 -30.79 -0.78
C GLU A 148 20.80 -30.21 0.65
N TYR A 149 21.88 -29.51 0.98
CA TYR A 149 22.10 -28.86 2.27
C TYR A 149 21.62 -27.40 2.32
N VAL A 150 21.12 -26.83 1.21
CA VAL A 150 20.66 -25.44 1.13
C VAL A 150 19.15 -25.36 1.27
N MET A 151 18.68 -24.43 2.08
CA MET A 151 17.26 -24.12 2.23
C MET A 151 16.99 -22.62 2.16
N PHE A 152 15.90 -22.24 1.50
CA PHE A 152 15.44 -20.86 1.41
C PHE A 152 14.14 -20.67 2.21
N ILE A 153 14.08 -19.59 2.99
CA ILE A 153 12.85 -19.13 3.64
C ILE A 153 12.62 -17.68 3.24
N LEU A 154 11.69 -17.47 2.32
CA LEU A 154 11.33 -16.16 1.80
C LEU A 154 10.15 -15.62 2.60
N ALA A 155 10.25 -14.40 3.13
CA ALA A 155 9.15 -13.73 3.81
C ALA A 155 8.73 -12.47 3.04
N THR A 156 7.41 -12.26 2.90
CA THR A 156 6.87 -11.08 2.21
C THR A 156 5.56 -10.59 2.84
N THR A 157 5.37 -9.28 2.84
CA THR A 157 4.07 -8.65 3.09
C THR A 157 3.16 -8.58 1.87
N ASP A 158 3.74 -8.60 0.67
CA ASP A 158 3.03 -8.48 -0.60
C ASP A 158 3.43 -9.62 -1.56
N PRO A 159 2.66 -10.73 -1.60
CA PRO A 159 2.97 -11.85 -2.47
C PRO A 159 2.75 -11.55 -3.97
N HIS A 160 1.96 -10.53 -4.31
CA HIS A 160 1.61 -10.22 -5.70
C HIS A 160 2.75 -9.55 -6.47
N LYS A 161 3.69 -8.93 -5.75
CA LYS A 161 4.91 -8.36 -6.32
C LYS A 161 5.96 -9.40 -6.69
N LEU A 162 5.83 -10.65 -6.24
CA LEU A 162 6.79 -11.70 -6.57
C LEU A 162 6.52 -12.26 -7.97
N PRO A 163 7.57 -12.55 -8.76
CA PRO A 163 7.42 -13.27 -10.02
C PRO A 163 6.82 -14.66 -9.80
N ALA A 164 5.83 -15.05 -10.60
CA ALA A 164 5.17 -16.36 -10.51
C ALA A 164 6.15 -17.54 -10.55
N THR A 165 7.29 -17.38 -11.22
CA THR A 165 8.39 -18.35 -11.28
C THR A 165 9.03 -18.64 -9.92
N ILE A 166 9.14 -17.65 -9.03
CA ILE A 166 9.61 -17.84 -7.66
C ILE A 166 8.53 -18.56 -6.86
N ILE A 167 7.29 -18.07 -6.96
CA ILE A 167 6.19 -18.59 -6.15
C ILE A 167 5.85 -20.05 -6.49
N SER A 168 6.13 -20.52 -7.71
CA SER A 168 5.89 -21.91 -8.12
C SER A 168 6.93 -22.89 -7.58
N ARG A 169 8.10 -22.41 -7.15
CA ARG A 169 9.21 -23.23 -6.62
C ARG A 169 9.23 -23.28 -5.09
N CYS A 170 8.36 -22.51 -4.44
CA CYS A 170 8.28 -22.45 -2.98
C CYS A 170 7.02 -23.14 -2.46
N GLN A 171 7.13 -23.81 -1.32
CA GLN A 171 5.96 -24.18 -0.54
C GLN A 171 5.41 -22.95 0.20
N ARG A 172 4.12 -22.66 -0.01
CA ARG A 172 3.51 -21.40 0.45
C ARG A 172 2.81 -21.58 1.80
N PHE A 173 3.00 -20.61 2.68
CA PHE A 173 2.29 -20.48 3.96
C PHE A 173 1.75 -19.05 4.09
N GLY A 174 0.42 -18.94 4.17
CA GLY A 174 -0.27 -17.66 4.33
C GLY A 174 -0.57 -17.37 5.80
N PHE A 175 0.16 -16.43 6.37
CA PHE A 175 -0.05 -15.92 7.72
C PHE A 175 -1.23 -14.95 7.75
N THR A 176 -2.12 -15.15 8.71
CA THR A 176 -3.28 -14.28 8.93
C THR A 176 -3.07 -13.35 10.11
N LYS A 177 -3.92 -12.32 10.23
CA LYS A 177 -3.99 -11.51 11.45
C LYS A 177 -4.34 -12.42 12.65
N VAL A 178 -3.75 -12.12 13.80
CA VAL A 178 -4.06 -12.83 15.04
C VAL A 178 -5.43 -12.38 15.54
N ALA A 179 -6.27 -13.33 15.93
CA ALA A 179 -7.60 -13.04 16.45
C ALA A 179 -7.52 -12.27 17.79
N ASP A 180 -8.47 -11.37 18.02
CA ASP A 180 -8.49 -10.47 19.18
C ASP A 180 -8.43 -11.22 20.52
N ASP A 181 -9.17 -12.32 20.66
CA ASP A 181 -9.18 -13.15 21.87
C ASP A 181 -7.83 -13.81 22.16
N GLU A 182 -7.13 -14.25 21.12
CA GLU A 182 -5.80 -14.84 21.25
C GLU A 182 -4.75 -13.78 21.56
N MET A 183 -4.82 -12.63 20.90
CA MET A 183 -3.97 -11.47 21.20
C MET A 183 -4.15 -11.01 22.65
N LYS A 184 -5.40 -10.91 23.12
CA LYS A 184 -5.74 -10.55 24.50
C LYS A 184 -5.11 -11.52 25.50
N LYS A 185 -5.22 -12.84 25.25
CA LYS A 185 -4.59 -13.86 26.10
C LYS A 185 -3.07 -13.73 26.10
N HIS A 186 -2.47 -13.49 24.93
CA HIS A 186 -1.03 -13.33 24.79
C HIS A 186 -0.49 -12.11 25.54
N LEU A 187 -1.09 -10.94 25.34
CA LEU A 187 -0.69 -9.70 26.02
C LEU A 187 -0.85 -9.80 27.54
N LYS A 188 -1.92 -10.44 28.03
CA LYS A 188 -2.08 -10.73 29.47
C LYS A 188 -0.98 -11.64 30.01
N SER A 189 -0.57 -12.64 29.24
CA SER A 189 0.53 -13.54 29.61
C SER A 189 1.85 -12.77 29.72
N ILE A 190 2.13 -11.88 28.77
CA ILE A 190 3.32 -11.01 28.79
C ILE A 190 3.27 -10.07 30.00
N ALA A 191 2.18 -9.35 30.22
CA ALA A 191 2.02 -8.45 31.36
C ALA A 191 2.25 -9.18 32.71
N LYS A 192 1.74 -10.41 32.83
CA LYS A 192 1.96 -11.26 34.01
C LYS A 192 3.44 -11.66 34.19
N LYS A 193 4.15 -12.00 33.11
CA LYS A 193 5.59 -12.32 33.14
C LYS A 193 6.42 -11.12 33.58
N GLU A 194 6.04 -9.92 33.16
CA GLU A 194 6.67 -8.66 33.56
C GLU A 194 6.24 -8.16 34.95
N GLY A 195 5.32 -8.87 35.62
CA GLY A 195 4.90 -8.55 36.99
C GLY A 195 3.98 -7.33 37.10
N ILE A 196 3.21 -7.04 36.04
CA ILE A 196 2.40 -5.83 35.91
C ILE A 196 0.94 -6.24 35.82
N LYS A 197 0.06 -5.47 36.46
CA LYS A 197 -1.37 -5.64 36.36
C LYS A 197 -1.91 -4.62 35.36
N VAL A 198 -2.60 -5.08 34.33
CA VAL A 198 -3.20 -4.23 33.30
C VAL A 198 -4.70 -4.50 33.29
N ASP A 199 -5.49 -3.43 33.31
CA ASP A 199 -6.94 -3.54 33.23
C ASP A 199 -7.39 -4.14 31.88
N ASP A 200 -8.47 -4.92 31.93
CA ASP A 200 -8.97 -5.66 30.76
C ASP A 200 -9.37 -4.73 29.61
N GLU A 201 -9.88 -3.54 29.94
CA GLU A 201 -10.25 -2.49 29.00
C GLU A 201 -9.01 -1.95 28.27
N VAL A 202 -7.91 -1.71 28.99
CA VAL A 202 -6.64 -1.27 28.40
C VAL A 202 -6.08 -2.32 27.43
N ILE A 203 -6.10 -3.61 27.83
CA ILE A 203 -5.68 -4.68 26.92
C ILE A 203 -6.57 -4.71 25.67
N GLN A 204 -7.87 -4.54 25.81
CA GLN A 204 -8.79 -4.52 24.67
C GLN A 204 -8.51 -3.34 23.73
N ARG A 205 -8.19 -2.17 24.28
CA ARG A 205 -7.74 -1.00 23.49
C ARG A 205 -6.45 -1.28 22.74
N ILE A 206 -5.46 -1.93 23.36
CA ILE A 206 -4.21 -2.34 22.71
C ILE A 206 -4.49 -3.33 21.57
N VAL A 207 -5.33 -4.34 21.80
CA VAL A 207 -5.69 -5.35 20.79
C VAL A 207 -6.31 -4.69 19.56
N ARG A 208 -7.28 -3.79 19.78
CA ARG A 208 -7.94 -3.03 18.70
C ARG A 208 -6.93 -2.18 17.92
N LYS A 209 -6.11 -1.39 18.60
CA LYS A 209 -5.08 -0.55 17.95
C LYS A 209 -3.96 -1.36 17.28
N GLY A 210 -3.71 -2.58 17.75
CA GLY A 210 -2.73 -3.48 17.15
C GLY A 210 -3.21 -4.15 15.86
N GLU A 211 -4.50 -4.08 15.53
CA GLU A 211 -5.10 -4.62 14.30
C GLU A 211 -4.71 -6.07 13.94
N GLY A 212 -4.52 -6.92 14.95
CA GLY A 212 -4.10 -8.31 14.78
C GLY A 212 -2.61 -8.52 14.46
N CYS A 213 -1.79 -7.46 14.51
CA CYS A 213 -0.33 -7.52 14.42
C CYS A 213 0.30 -7.71 15.81
N ALA A 214 0.84 -8.90 16.07
CA ALA A 214 1.43 -9.24 17.38
C ALA A 214 2.56 -8.29 17.79
N ARG A 215 3.46 -7.95 16.86
CA ARG A 215 4.55 -7.01 17.13
C ARG A 215 4.04 -5.65 17.60
N ASP A 216 3.01 -5.13 16.94
CA ASP A 216 2.48 -3.79 17.23
C ASP A 216 1.73 -3.79 18.56
N GLY A 217 0.91 -4.82 18.83
CA GLY A 217 0.26 -4.99 20.13
C GLY A 217 1.25 -5.06 21.30
N ILE A 218 2.36 -5.81 21.16
CA ILE A 218 3.41 -5.87 22.19
C ILE A 218 4.13 -4.52 22.33
N SER A 219 4.35 -3.81 21.22
CA SER A 219 5.00 -2.49 21.24
C SER A 219 4.14 -1.44 21.94
N LEU A 220 2.82 -1.45 21.72
CA LEU A 220 1.89 -0.59 22.45
C LEU A 220 1.86 -0.92 23.94
N LEU A 221 1.91 -2.20 24.31
CA LEU A 221 2.02 -2.60 25.71
C LEU A 221 3.32 -2.08 26.35
N ASP A 222 4.45 -2.21 25.65
CA ASP A 222 5.77 -1.70 26.08
C ASP A 222 5.74 -0.18 26.33
N GLN A 223 5.13 0.58 25.42
CA GLN A 223 4.97 2.02 25.57
C GLN A 223 4.17 2.40 26.82
N ILE A 224 3.08 1.69 27.13
CA ILE A 224 2.31 1.96 28.35
C ILE A 224 3.10 1.57 29.60
N MET A 225 3.84 0.46 29.55
CA MET A 225 4.71 0.02 30.64
C MET A 225 5.85 1.00 30.94
N ALA A 226 6.31 1.75 29.93
CA ALA A 226 7.33 2.78 30.11
C ALA A 226 6.91 3.92 31.06
N SER A 227 5.61 4.06 31.38
CA SER A 227 5.12 4.98 32.42
C SER A 227 5.64 4.64 33.83
N GLY A 228 6.11 3.40 34.06
CA GLY A 228 6.68 2.96 35.33
C GLY A 228 5.65 2.52 36.38
N GLU A 229 4.36 2.56 36.06
CA GLU A 229 3.30 2.12 36.97
C GLU A 229 3.12 0.60 36.95
N LYS A 230 2.95 0.00 38.13
CA LYS A 230 2.70 -1.45 38.27
C LYS A 230 1.25 -1.85 38.02
N ASN A 231 0.33 -0.89 38.13
CA ASN A 231 -1.09 -1.07 37.91
C ASN A 231 -1.51 -0.09 36.81
N ILE A 232 -1.64 -0.59 35.59
CA ILE A 232 -2.01 0.21 34.42
C ILE A 232 -3.53 0.29 34.36
N THR A 233 -4.06 1.48 34.65
CA THR A 233 -5.47 1.82 34.54
C THR A 233 -5.80 2.45 33.19
N THR A 234 -7.09 2.60 32.89
CA THR A 234 -7.55 3.30 31.67
C THR A 234 -7.06 4.74 31.60
N GLU A 235 -6.90 5.42 32.74
CA GLU A 235 -6.39 6.80 32.82
C GLU A 235 -4.91 6.86 32.39
N THR A 236 -4.05 6.03 33.00
CA THR A 236 -2.61 5.96 32.66
C THR A 236 -2.41 5.56 31.19
N ALA A 237 -3.20 4.59 30.71
CA ALA A 237 -3.16 4.17 29.31
C ALA A 237 -3.57 5.30 28.35
N SER A 238 -4.44 6.22 28.75
CA SER A 238 -4.93 7.32 27.90
C SER A 238 -3.88 8.40 27.66
N LEU A 239 -2.88 8.52 28.54
CA LEU A 239 -1.72 9.40 28.36
C LEU A 239 -0.80 8.94 27.21
N VAL A 240 -0.74 7.63 26.97
CA VAL A 240 0.18 7.00 26.00
C VAL A 240 -0.55 6.58 24.73
N LEU A 241 -1.73 5.98 24.89
CA LEU A 241 -2.66 5.69 23.82
C LEU A 241 -3.74 6.77 23.88
N PRO A 242 -3.66 7.83 23.05
CA PRO A 242 -4.72 8.81 22.97
C PRO A 242 -6.05 8.08 22.87
N THR A 243 -6.96 8.36 23.81
CA THR A 243 -8.36 8.04 23.60
C THR A 243 -8.75 8.75 22.33
N THR A 244 -9.27 7.99 21.35
CA THR A 244 -10.13 8.58 20.33
C THR A 244 -11.12 9.43 21.11
N ASN A 245 -11.07 10.75 20.94
CA ASN A 245 -11.92 11.64 21.71
C ASN A 245 -13.30 11.54 21.08
N ILE A 246 -13.99 10.46 21.44
CA ILE A 246 -15.28 10.09 20.87
C ILE A 246 -16.30 11.20 21.11
N GLU A 247 -16.11 12.00 22.16
CA GLU A 247 -16.91 13.19 22.44
C GLU A 247 -16.73 14.24 21.34
N LEU A 248 -15.50 14.53 20.88
CA LEU A 248 -15.27 15.41 19.74
C LEU A 248 -15.93 14.88 18.45
N GLN A 249 -15.88 13.56 18.24
CA GLN A 249 -16.51 12.94 17.07
C GLN A 249 -18.05 12.98 17.16
N LEU A 250 -18.61 12.77 18.36
CA LEU A 250 -20.03 12.87 18.65
C LEU A 250 -20.54 14.31 18.45
N ASP A 251 -19.83 15.30 19.00
CA ASP A 251 -20.15 16.72 18.89
C ASP A 251 -20.16 17.15 17.43
N PHE A 252 -19.06 16.88 16.69
CA PHE A 252 -18.96 17.29 15.30
C PHE A 252 -19.97 16.59 14.39
N THR A 253 -20.19 15.29 14.60
CA THR A 253 -21.24 14.56 13.89
C THR A 253 -22.63 15.11 14.24
N GLY A 254 -22.85 15.51 15.50
CA GLY A 254 -24.03 16.22 15.94
C GLY A 254 -24.25 17.53 15.18
N TYR A 255 -23.22 18.35 15.01
CA TYR A 255 -23.31 19.58 14.22
C TYR A 255 -23.62 19.30 12.74
N LEU A 256 -22.99 18.28 12.15
CA LEU A 256 -23.23 17.86 10.76
C LEU A 256 -24.67 17.38 10.54
N LEU A 257 -25.19 16.51 11.41
CA LEU A 257 -26.51 15.91 11.26
C LEU A 257 -27.64 16.90 11.59
N ASN A 258 -27.44 17.76 12.60
CA ASN A 258 -28.40 18.82 12.93
C ASN A 258 -28.29 20.06 12.02
N LYS A 259 -27.35 20.07 11.07
CA LYS A 259 -27.11 21.17 10.11
C LYS A 259 -26.74 22.50 10.79
N ASN A 260 -26.07 22.43 11.95
CA ASN A 260 -25.64 23.59 12.74
C ASN A 260 -24.30 24.12 12.23
N GLN A 261 -24.33 24.95 11.18
CA GLN A 261 -23.13 25.49 10.54
C GLN A 261 -22.30 26.37 11.49
N LYS A 262 -22.95 27.22 12.28
CA LYS A 262 -22.28 28.19 13.14
C LYS A 262 -21.47 27.47 14.23
N GLU A 263 -22.13 26.61 15.00
CA GLU A 263 -21.53 25.86 16.09
C GLU A 263 -20.47 24.87 15.57
N GLY A 264 -20.66 24.33 14.36
CA GLY A 264 -19.67 23.47 13.72
C GLY A 264 -18.39 24.22 13.29
N LEU A 265 -18.50 25.46 12.82
CA LEU A 265 -17.33 26.30 12.51
C LEU A 265 -16.57 26.69 13.78
N GLU A 266 -17.30 27.14 14.82
CA GLU A 266 -16.72 27.43 16.14
C GLU A 266 -16.04 26.19 16.76
N PHE A 267 -16.54 24.99 16.47
CA PHE A 267 -15.90 23.75 16.87
C PHE A 267 -14.59 23.49 16.12
N ILE A 268 -14.55 23.69 14.79
CA ILE A 268 -13.32 23.52 14.00
C ILE A 268 -12.25 24.50 14.47
N ASP A 269 -12.60 25.76 14.75
CA ASP A 269 -11.68 26.76 15.29
C ASP A 269 -11.08 26.29 16.62
N ARG A 270 -11.90 25.77 17.54
CA ARG A 270 -11.43 25.20 18.81
C ARG A 270 -10.47 24.03 18.61
N LEU A 271 -10.72 23.13 17.65
CA LEU A 271 -9.79 22.03 17.35
C LEU A 271 -8.40 22.57 16.96
N VAL A 272 -8.36 23.66 16.20
CA VAL A 272 -7.11 24.29 15.77
C VAL A 272 -6.42 24.97 16.95
N GLU A 273 -7.17 25.71 17.78
CA GLU A 273 -6.65 26.36 19.01
C GLU A 273 -6.08 25.35 20.00
N ASP A 274 -6.73 24.19 20.15
CA ASP A 274 -6.30 23.07 20.99
C ASP A 274 -5.13 22.28 20.38
N GLY A 275 -4.69 22.63 19.16
CA GLY A 275 -3.57 21.98 18.48
C GLY A 275 -3.84 20.56 17.98
N ILE A 276 -5.11 20.21 17.77
CA ILE A 276 -5.52 18.88 17.32
C ILE A 276 -5.14 18.68 15.85
N SER A 277 -4.56 17.52 15.53
CA SER A 277 -4.22 17.16 14.16
C SER A 277 -5.48 16.91 13.34
N LEU A 278 -5.86 17.87 12.48
CA LEU A 278 -7.03 17.75 11.60
C LEU A 278 -6.99 16.52 10.68
N PRO A 279 -5.86 16.13 10.05
CA PRO A 279 -5.81 14.88 9.27
C PRO A 279 -6.18 13.65 10.09
N HIS A 280 -5.74 13.60 11.36
CA HIS A 280 -6.06 12.51 12.26
C HIS A 280 -7.53 12.56 12.66
N PHE A 281 -8.01 13.73 13.09
CA PHE A 281 -9.41 13.96 13.46
C PHE A 281 -10.38 13.56 12.35
N THR A 282 -10.11 13.92 11.09
CA THR A 282 -10.96 13.56 9.95
C THR A 282 -10.91 12.06 9.64
N THR A 283 -9.75 11.41 9.82
CA THR A 283 -9.65 9.95 9.67
C THR A 283 -10.51 9.24 10.74
N GLU A 284 -10.47 9.73 11.98
CA GLU A 284 -11.32 9.23 13.07
C GLU A 284 -12.81 9.50 12.80
N LEU A 285 -13.16 10.68 12.27
CA LEU A 285 -14.53 11.02 11.87
C LEU A 285 -15.07 10.03 10.83
N ILE A 286 -14.30 9.71 9.80
CA ILE A 286 -14.70 8.73 8.77
C ILE A 286 -14.93 7.36 9.40
N GLY A 287 -14.04 6.93 10.30
CA GLY A 287 -14.21 5.70 11.06
C GLY A 287 -15.50 5.70 11.88
N PHE A 288 -15.76 6.80 12.59
CA PHE A 288 -16.96 6.99 13.41
C PHE A 288 -18.24 6.97 12.57
N LEU A 289 -18.26 7.69 11.44
CA LEU A 289 -19.37 7.67 10.49
C LEU A 289 -19.61 6.28 9.91
N ARG A 290 -18.55 5.53 9.57
CA ARG A 290 -18.67 4.13 9.15
C ARG A 290 -19.33 3.29 10.23
N THR A 291 -18.93 3.43 11.50
CA THR A 291 -19.55 2.67 12.58
C THR A 291 -21.01 3.06 12.82
N LEU A 292 -21.36 4.35 12.72
CA LEU A 292 -22.75 4.81 12.72
C LEU A 292 -23.57 4.18 11.57
N MET A 293 -23.02 4.12 10.37
CA MET A 293 -23.65 3.48 9.21
C MET A 293 -23.84 1.97 9.43
N ILE A 294 -22.92 1.29 10.12
CA ILE A 294 -23.11 -0.11 10.51
C ILE A 294 -24.20 -0.23 11.58
N ALA A 295 -24.24 0.71 12.54
CA ALA A 295 -25.21 0.73 13.62
C ALA A 295 -26.66 0.93 13.12
N THR A 296 -26.87 1.65 12.02
CA THR A 296 -28.21 1.77 11.39
C THR A 296 -28.71 0.45 10.80
N VAL A 297 -27.81 -0.50 10.49
CA VAL A 297 -28.16 -1.84 10.01
C VAL A 297 -28.29 -2.82 11.19
N ASP A 298 -27.27 -2.88 12.06
CA ASP A 298 -27.30 -3.68 13.28
C ASP A 298 -26.46 -3.03 14.39
N SER A 299 -27.15 -2.56 15.42
CA SER A 299 -26.55 -1.98 16.63
C SER A 299 -25.51 -2.88 17.32
N LYS A 300 -25.63 -4.21 17.21
CA LYS A 300 -24.68 -5.16 17.83
C LYS A 300 -23.37 -5.25 17.05
N LEU A 301 -23.39 -5.07 15.73
CA LEU A 301 -22.18 -5.05 14.92
C LEU A 301 -21.33 -3.81 15.21
N ALA A 302 -21.98 -2.66 15.44
CA ALA A 302 -21.31 -1.41 15.77
C ALA A 302 -20.67 -1.39 17.18
N GLN A 303 -21.27 -2.07 18.16
CA GLN A 303 -20.75 -2.14 19.54
C GLN A 303 -19.36 -2.80 19.65
N ASN A 304 -18.98 -3.63 18.68
CA ASN A 304 -17.67 -4.27 18.67
C ASN A 304 -16.55 -3.33 18.19
N GLU A 305 -16.87 -2.31 17.38
CA GLU A 305 -15.89 -1.45 16.72
C GLU A 305 -15.46 -0.22 17.54
N LEU A 306 -16.35 0.33 18.40
CA LEU A 306 -16.04 1.52 19.21
C LEU A 306 -16.06 1.19 20.71
N ASP A 307 -15.09 1.75 21.46
CA ASP A 307 -15.07 1.72 22.93
C ASP A 307 -15.99 2.83 23.48
N LEU A 308 -17.29 2.61 23.38
CA LEU A 308 -18.29 3.59 23.79
C LEU A 308 -18.65 3.38 25.26
N ASN A 309 -18.47 4.43 26.07
CA ASN A 309 -19.11 4.49 27.38
C ASN A 309 -20.65 4.50 27.22
N LYS A 310 -21.39 4.24 28.31
CA LYS A 310 -22.86 4.13 28.26
C LYS A 310 -23.56 5.41 27.77
N ASP A 311 -22.96 6.58 27.97
CA ASP A 311 -23.54 7.85 27.53
C ASP A 311 -23.26 8.13 26.05
N ALA A 312 -22.06 7.80 25.56
CA ALA A 312 -21.70 7.83 24.15
C ALA A 312 -22.56 6.84 23.33
N GLN A 313 -22.91 5.67 23.89
CA GLN A 313 -23.87 4.75 23.25
C GLN A 313 -25.27 5.38 23.09
N LYS A 314 -25.75 6.11 24.10
CA LYS A 314 -27.05 6.80 24.01
C LYS A 314 -27.00 7.91 22.95
N GLN A 315 -25.97 8.74 22.98
CA GLN A 315 -25.81 9.82 21.99
C GLN A 315 -25.66 9.25 20.57
N MET A 316 -24.88 8.17 20.39
CA MET A 316 -24.76 7.46 19.12
C MET A 316 -26.12 6.98 18.62
N THR A 317 -26.93 6.40 19.50
CA THR A 317 -28.30 5.95 19.17
C THR A 317 -29.19 7.13 18.76
N SER A 318 -29.08 8.27 19.44
CA SER A 318 -29.78 9.50 19.07
C SER A 318 -29.35 10.03 17.70
N LEU A 319 -28.06 10.00 17.39
CA LEU A 319 -27.53 10.43 16.09
C LEU A 319 -27.96 9.50 14.95
N THR A 320 -27.97 8.18 15.17
CA THR A 320 -28.47 7.22 14.16
C THR A 320 -29.94 7.42 13.82
N ALA A 321 -30.74 7.98 14.74
CA ALA A 321 -32.15 8.28 14.49
C ALA A 321 -32.36 9.55 13.63
N LEU A 322 -31.36 10.42 13.52
CA LEU A 322 -31.42 11.68 12.77
C LEU A 322 -31.01 11.52 11.30
N THR A 323 -30.57 10.34 10.88
CA THR A 323 -29.98 10.14 9.56
C THR A 323 -30.47 8.84 8.91
N SER A 324 -30.64 8.87 7.59
CA SER A 324 -30.90 7.69 6.79
C SER A 324 -29.60 7.03 6.31
N GLN A 325 -29.69 5.76 5.90
CA GLN A 325 -28.54 5.04 5.33
C GLN A 325 -27.97 5.75 4.09
N SER A 326 -28.85 6.27 3.22
CA SER A 326 -28.45 7.00 2.01
C SER A 326 -27.71 8.30 2.33
N GLU A 327 -28.15 9.04 3.34
CA GLU A 327 -27.47 10.26 3.79
C GLU A 327 -26.11 9.95 4.40
N MET A 328 -25.99 8.88 5.21
CA MET A 328 -24.69 8.48 5.77
C MET A 328 -23.68 8.13 4.69
N ILE A 329 -24.08 7.44 3.62
CA ILE A 329 -23.19 7.14 2.48
C ILE A 329 -22.70 8.43 1.83
N LEU A 330 -23.61 9.38 1.55
CA LEU A 330 -23.25 10.66 0.95
C LEU A 330 -22.30 11.48 1.84
N LEU A 331 -22.54 11.47 3.16
CA LEU A 331 -21.68 12.15 4.13
C LEU A 331 -20.29 11.51 4.19
N ILE A 332 -20.21 10.17 4.21
CA ILE A 332 -18.94 9.44 4.22
C ILE A 332 -18.15 9.71 2.93
N ASP A 333 -18.79 9.70 1.77
CA ASP A 333 -18.14 10.02 0.49
C ASP A 333 -17.59 11.45 0.47
N LEU A 334 -18.36 12.41 0.97
CA LEU A 334 -17.92 13.80 1.08
C LEU A 334 -16.74 13.92 2.07
N ALA A 335 -16.80 13.26 3.21
CA ALA A 335 -15.73 13.25 4.21
C ALA A 335 -14.44 12.60 3.66
N LEU A 336 -14.55 11.49 2.91
CA LEU A 336 -13.42 10.83 2.25
C LEU A 336 -12.75 11.75 1.23
N LYS A 337 -13.55 12.44 0.40
CA LYS A 337 -13.06 13.42 -0.56
C LYS A 337 -12.27 14.53 0.15
N ARG A 338 -12.88 15.14 1.18
CA ARG A 338 -12.25 16.25 1.92
C ARG A 338 -11.01 15.81 2.70
N SER A 339 -11.02 14.59 3.25
CA SER A 339 -9.86 14.01 3.94
C SER A 339 -8.61 13.91 3.04
N GLY A 340 -8.79 13.63 1.74
CA GLY A 340 -7.69 13.62 0.77
C GLY A 340 -7.08 15.00 0.55
N GLU A 341 -7.91 16.05 0.59
CA GLU A 341 -7.53 17.44 0.34
C GLU A 341 -6.81 18.09 1.54
N ILE A 342 -7.12 17.68 2.78
CA ILE A 342 -6.51 18.24 4.02
C ILE A 342 -4.97 18.19 3.96
N LYS A 343 -4.39 17.08 3.50
CA LYS A 343 -2.93 16.90 3.49
C LYS A 343 -2.21 17.83 2.51
N THR A 344 -2.90 18.28 1.47
CA THR A 344 -2.32 19.11 0.40
C THR A 344 -2.80 20.55 0.46
N SER A 345 -3.73 20.88 1.36
CA SER A 345 -4.32 22.21 1.47
C SER A 345 -3.32 23.19 2.10
N PRO A 346 -3.22 24.43 1.58
CA PRO A 346 -2.44 25.49 2.23
C PRO A 346 -3.04 25.91 3.58
N LEU A 347 -4.33 25.67 3.79
CA LEU A 347 -5.06 25.88 5.04
C LEU A 347 -5.67 24.54 5.48
N PRO A 348 -5.09 23.84 6.46
CA PRO A 348 -5.55 22.50 6.86
C PRO A 348 -7.01 22.45 7.34
N GLN A 349 -7.55 23.54 7.91
CA GLN A 349 -8.95 23.60 8.34
C GLN A 349 -9.97 23.76 7.19
N LEU A 350 -9.57 24.37 6.08
CA LEU A 350 -10.48 24.72 4.99
C LEU A 350 -11.27 23.51 4.44
N PRO A 351 -10.67 22.33 4.15
CA PRO A 351 -11.44 21.20 3.65
C PRO A 351 -12.47 20.66 4.66
N LEU A 352 -12.21 20.79 5.96
CA LEU A 352 -13.15 20.39 7.02
C LEU A 352 -14.30 21.40 7.16
N GLU A 353 -14.01 22.70 7.02
CA GLU A 353 -15.03 23.75 6.93
C GLU A 353 -15.91 23.55 5.69
N MET A 354 -15.30 23.21 4.55
CA MET A 354 -16.02 22.89 3.31
C MET A 354 -16.92 21.65 3.49
N LEU A 355 -16.43 20.59 4.15
CA LEU A 355 -17.26 19.42 4.50
C LEU A 355 -18.52 19.86 5.24
N LEU A 356 -18.37 20.66 6.30
CA LEU A 356 -19.47 21.14 7.11
C LEU A 356 -20.45 22.00 6.31
N ILE A 357 -19.95 23.01 5.59
CA ILE A 357 -20.79 23.96 4.85
C ILE A 357 -21.53 23.27 3.72
N GLU A 358 -20.85 22.45 2.91
CA GLU A 358 -21.46 21.76 1.78
C GLU A 358 -22.50 20.74 2.23
N TRP A 359 -22.20 19.97 3.28
CA TRP A 359 -23.16 19.02 3.85
C TRP A 359 -24.39 19.75 4.40
N CYS A 360 -24.18 20.85 5.12
CA CYS A 360 -25.26 21.61 5.71
C CYS A 360 -26.12 22.34 4.66
N ALA A 361 -25.52 22.83 3.58
CA ALA A 361 -26.21 23.48 2.48
C ALA A 361 -26.95 22.50 1.55
N GLY A 362 -26.47 21.25 1.44
CA GLY A 362 -26.99 20.22 0.55
C GLY A 362 -28.48 19.89 0.71
N GLY A 363 -29.08 20.13 1.88
CA GLY A 363 -30.52 19.96 2.10
C GLY A 363 -31.41 20.96 1.35
N SER A 364 -30.84 22.02 0.76
CA SER A 364 -31.57 23.00 -0.06
C SER A 364 -31.61 22.63 -1.55
N ASN A 365 -30.76 21.70 -2.00
CA ASN A 365 -30.63 21.36 -3.42
C ASN A 365 -31.58 20.26 -3.91
N ASP A 366 -32.18 19.47 -3.02
CA ASP A 366 -33.20 18.48 -3.43
C ASP A 366 -34.47 19.16 -3.96
N LYS A 367 -34.86 20.31 -3.39
CA LYS A 367 -35.96 21.12 -3.93
C LYS A 367 -35.65 21.78 -5.29
N LYS A 368 -34.37 21.98 -5.62
CA LYS A 368 -33.96 22.52 -6.93
C LYS A 368 -33.79 21.44 -7.98
N ARG A 369 -33.33 20.24 -7.61
CA ARG A 369 -33.21 19.10 -8.53
C ARG A 369 -34.56 18.59 -9.01
N GLU A 370 -35.57 18.50 -8.14
CA GLU A 370 -36.94 18.16 -8.55
C GLU A 370 -37.58 19.25 -9.44
N ALA A 371 -37.23 20.52 -9.22
CA ALA A 371 -37.69 21.64 -10.06
C ALA A 371 -36.98 21.68 -11.43
N GLU A 372 -35.72 21.27 -11.52
CA GLU A 372 -34.99 21.22 -12.80
C GLU A 372 -35.36 19.99 -13.65
N GLU A 373 -35.77 18.86 -13.05
CA GLU A 373 -36.31 17.70 -13.78
C GLU A 373 -37.74 17.92 -14.32
N THR A 374 -38.57 18.71 -13.64
CA THR A 374 -39.91 19.06 -14.11
C THR A 374 -39.91 20.12 -15.21
N VAL A 375 -38.89 20.99 -15.28
CA VAL A 375 -38.75 21.98 -16.38
C VAL A 375 -38.20 21.34 -17.66
N ARG A 376 -37.44 20.23 -17.58
CA ARG A 376 -36.91 19.53 -18.75
C ARG A 376 -37.92 18.65 -19.49
N THR A 377 -39.03 18.28 -18.84
CA THR A 377 -40.06 17.39 -19.40
C THR A 377 -41.28 18.14 -19.96
N GLY A 378 -41.31 19.48 -19.90
CA GLY A 378 -42.48 20.30 -20.25
C GLY A 378 -42.41 21.11 -21.55
N ARG A 379 -41.50 20.80 -22.49
CA ARG A 379 -41.46 21.47 -23.81
C ARG A 379 -41.49 20.45 -24.94
N ASP A 380 -42.66 19.90 -25.21
CA ASP A 380 -43.27 19.94 -26.54
C ASP A 380 -44.69 19.37 -26.50
N LEU A 381 -45.47 19.70 -27.53
CA LEU A 381 -46.91 19.47 -27.80
C LEU A 381 -47.72 20.76 -27.57
N SER A 382 -48.34 21.38 -28.59
CA SER A 382 -49.14 20.82 -29.69
C SER A 382 -49.55 21.98 -30.67
N PRO A 383 -50.47 21.87 -31.68
CA PRO A 383 -51.22 20.72 -32.24
C PRO A 383 -51.38 20.69 -33.80
N GLN A 384 -52.18 19.71 -34.29
CA GLN A 384 -52.87 19.54 -35.61
C GLN A 384 -52.15 18.63 -36.64
N ASP A 385 -52.73 17.59 -37.25
CA ASP A 385 -54.14 17.25 -37.57
C ASP A 385 -54.33 15.74 -37.87
N THR A 386 -55.53 15.21 -37.54
CA THR A 386 -56.37 14.16 -38.20
C THR A 386 -55.73 12.91 -38.88
N LYS A 387 -56.24 11.67 -38.83
CA LYS A 387 -57.55 11.06 -38.48
C LYS A 387 -57.41 9.52 -38.58
N GLU A 388 -58.31 8.84 -37.86
CA GLU A 388 -58.95 7.54 -38.17
C GLU A 388 -58.19 6.20 -37.99
N ASP A 389 -58.55 5.53 -36.88
CA ASP A 389 -59.14 4.18 -36.75
C ASP A 389 -58.71 3.06 -37.72
N ILE A 390 -58.24 1.93 -37.15
CA ILE A 390 -59.05 0.69 -37.00
C ILE A 390 -58.26 -0.37 -36.20
N SER A 391 -59.03 -0.97 -35.29
CA SER A 391 -58.79 -2.07 -34.36
C SER A 391 -58.30 -3.41 -34.95
N THR A 392 -57.59 -4.16 -34.08
CA THR A 392 -57.57 -5.64 -33.87
C THR A 392 -56.97 -6.59 -34.90
N LYS A 393 -55.99 -7.40 -34.45
CA LYS A 393 -56.01 -8.89 -34.34
C LYS A 393 -54.62 -9.41 -33.94
N GLN A 394 -54.47 -10.00 -32.75
CA GLN A 394 -54.61 -11.42 -32.40
C GLN A 394 -53.24 -12.11 -32.23
N VAL A 395 -53.14 -12.79 -31.09
CA VAL A 395 -52.04 -13.57 -30.54
C VAL A 395 -52.23 -15.06 -30.92
N ARG A 396 -51.11 -15.81 -30.83
CA ARG A 396 -50.91 -17.29 -30.83
C ARG A 396 -50.51 -17.82 -32.21
N THR A 397 -49.51 -18.68 -32.39
CA THR A 397 -48.90 -19.83 -31.66
C THR A 397 -47.47 -20.01 -32.22
N GLY A 398 -46.40 -20.50 -31.56
CA GLY A 398 -46.21 -21.69 -30.72
C GLY A 398 -45.20 -22.65 -31.40
N LEU A 399 -44.33 -23.32 -30.61
CA LEU A 399 -43.40 -24.44 -30.94
C LEU A 399 -42.06 -24.07 -31.62
N ASP A 400 -40.91 -24.71 -31.38
CA ASP A 400 -40.42 -25.65 -30.36
C ASP A 400 -38.88 -25.78 -30.53
N LEU A 401 -38.24 -26.27 -29.47
CA LEU A 401 -36.85 -26.63 -29.17
C LEU A 401 -35.89 -27.03 -30.32
N SER A 402 -34.62 -26.57 -30.25
CA SER A 402 -33.46 -27.41 -29.83
C SER A 402 -32.09 -26.77 -30.14
N GLN A 403 -31.10 -27.13 -29.30
CA GLN A 403 -29.65 -26.92 -29.40
C GLN A 403 -29.08 -25.59 -28.85
N GLN A 404 -28.71 -25.59 -27.57
CA GLN A 404 -27.71 -24.68 -27.00
C GLN A 404 -26.44 -25.48 -26.68
N GLU A 405 -25.44 -25.32 -27.54
CA GLU A 405 -24.05 -25.55 -27.20
C GLU A 405 -23.50 -24.31 -26.45
N THR A 406 -22.58 -24.60 -25.54
CA THR A 406 -21.73 -23.73 -24.72
C THR A 406 -21.57 -22.26 -25.19
N ASN A 407 -22.04 -21.31 -24.38
CA ASN A 407 -21.63 -19.91 -24.47
C ASN A 407 -20.53 -19.62 -23.43
N GLU A 408 -19.30 -19.58 -23.92
CA GLU A 408 -18.21 -18.78 -23.36
C GLU A 408 -18.55 -17.28 -23.46
N VAL A 409 -18.14 -16.53 -22.44
CA VAL A 409 -18.18 -15.07 -22.42
C VAL A 409 -17.12 -14.52 -23.41
N PRO A 410 -17.47 -13.67 -24.39
CA PRO A 410 -16.48 -13.09 -25.30
C PRO A 410 -15.66 -11.99 -24.60
N SER A 411 -14.35 -12.08 -24.74
CA SER A 411 -13.41 -10.99 -24.48
C SER A 411 -13.64 -9.82 -25.44
N PRO A 412 -13.44 -8.56 -25.03
CA PRO A 412 -13.59 -7.41 -25.92
C PRO A 412 -12.51 -7.39 -26.99
N GLU A 413 -12.94 -7.45 -28.25
CA GLU A 413 -12.10 -7.41 -29.44
C GLU A 413 -11.42 -6.05 -29.66
N LYS A 414 -10.17 -6.15 -30.09
CA LYS A 414 -9.26 -5.10 -30.53
C LYS A 414 -9.85 -4.33 -31.70
N THR A 415 -10.32 -3.10 -31.46
CA THR A 415 -10.59 -2.13 -32.52
C THR A 415 -9.30 -1.43 -32.94
N THR A 416 -8.63 -2.04 -33.91
CA THR A 416 -7.93 -1.44 -35.07
C THR A 416 -7.25 -0.08 -34.89
N ILE A 417 -5.99 -0.10 -34.42
CA ILE A 417 -5.01 1.00 -34.43
C ILE A 417 -4.55 1.39 -35.87
N LYS A 418 -4.93 0.62 -36.89
CA LYS A 418 -4.37 0.74 -38.26
C LYS A 418 -4.96 1.86 -39.13
N GLU A 419 -6.09 2.48 -38.77
CA GLU A 419 -6.79 3.39 -39.69
C GLU A 419 -6.40 4.88 -39.56
N LYS A 420 -5.94 5.35 -38.39
CA LYS A 420 -5.53 6.76 -38.21
C LYS A 420 -4.11 7.10 -38.69
N VAL A 421 -3.29 6.10 -39.03
CA VAL A 421 -1.89 6.30 -39.45
C VAL A 421 -1.74 6.52 -40.97
N LYS A 422 -2.82 6.36 -41.76
CA LYS A 422 -2.73 6.36 -43.23
C LYS A 422 -2.51 7.72 -43.90
N ASN A 423 -2.61 8.84 -43.17
CA ASN A 423 -2.55 10.19 -43.76
C ASN A 423 -1.32 11.03 -43.35
N ILE A 424 -0.24 10.42 -42.84
CA ILE A 424 0.98 11.16 -42.43
C ILE A 424 2.14 10.85 -43.39
N ILE A 425 2.06 11.27 -44.65
CA ILE A 425 3.23 11.36 -45.54
C ILE A 425 3.04 12.53 -46.52
N THR A 426 3.54 13.71 -46.16
CA THR A 426 3.72 14.85 -47.08
C THR A 426 5.17 15.33 -47.17
N LYS A 427 6.07 14.91 -46.27
CA LYS A 427 7.53 15.13 -46.35
C LYS A 427 8.30 13.82 -46.17
N SER A 428 9.29 13.58 -47.04
CA SER A 428 10.09 12.34 -47.05
C SER A 428 11.36 12.40 -46.19
N THR A 429 11.76 13.59 -45.72
CA THR A 429 12.92 13.79 -44.83
C THR A 429 12.70 15.01 -43.94
N ILE A 430 13.09 14.91 -42.67
CA ILE A 430 13.03 16.02 -41.71
C ILE A 430 14.40 16.70 -41.72
N SER A 431 14.45 18.00 -42.04
CA SER A 431 15.70 18.78 -41.89
C SER A 431 15.84 19.27 -40.44
N LYS A 432 17.07 19.51 -39.99
CA LYS A 432 17.34 20.10 -38.67
C LYS A 432 16.62 21.44 -38.48
N GLU A 433 16.51 22.22 -39.54
CA GLU A 433 15.82 23.52 -39.58
C GLU A 433 14.30 23.38 -39.37
N ASP A 434 13.68 22.33 -39.91
CA ASP A 434 12.24 22.04 -39.71
C ASP A 434 11.94 21.67 -38.24
N ILE A 435 12.89 21.04 -37.54
CA ILE A 435 12.75 20.68 -36.11
C ILE A 435 12.93 21.92 -35.25
N GLU A 436 13.96 22.73 -35.49
CA GLU A 436 14.22 23.95 -34.72
C GLU A 436 13.05 24.94 -34.81
N GLN A 437 12.42 25.08 -35.99
CA GLN A 437 11.25 25.95 -36.17
C GLN A 437 10.00 25.45 -35.44
N ASN A 438 9.83 24.13 -35.33
CA ASN A 438 8.63 23.52 -34.73
C ASN A 438 8.86 23.00 -33.30
N TRP A 439 10.06 23.16 -32.74
CA TRP A 439 10.43 22.63 -31.42
C TRP A 439 9.61 23.26 -30.29
N SER A 440 9.33 24.56 -30.39
CA SER A 440 8.47 25.27 -29.43
C SER A 440 7.04 24.73 -29.41
N ALA A 441 6.49 24.40 -30.58
CA ALA A 441 5.18 23.77 -30.72
C ALA A 441 5.17 22.32 -30.18
N CYS A 442 6.25 21.57 -30.42
CA CYS A 442 6.45 20.24 -29.86
C CYS A 442 6.45 20.27 -28.33
N ILE A 443 7.19 21.19 -27.72
CA ILE A 443 7.24 21.36 -26.27
C ILE A 443 5.86 21.74 -25.70
N GLY A 444 5.14 22.66 -26.35
CA GLY A 444 3.81 23.08 -25.92
C GLY A 444 2.79 21.94 -25.92
N LYS A 445 2.87 21.04 -26.90
CA LYS A 445 2.02 19.85 -26.95
C LYS A 445 2.34 18.85 -25.84
N ILE A 446 3.63 18.62 -25.58
CA ILE A 446 4.08 17.75 -24.49
C ILE A 446 3.72 18.35 -23.12
N GLU A 447 3.74 19.67 -22.97
CA GLU A 447 3.34 20.37 -21.75
C GLU A 447 1.85 20.22 -21.45
N THR A 448 1.01 20.14 -22.49
CA THR A 448 -0.45 19.97 -22.35
C THR A 448 -0.82 18.54 -21.94
N GLU A 449 -0.16 17.53 -22.51
CA GLU A 449 -0.49 16.12 -22.24
C GLU A 449 0.35 15.50 -21.11
N MET A 450 1.57 15.98 -20.88
CA MET A 450 2.53 15.44 -19.89
C MET A 450 3.36 16.56 -19.21
N PRO A 451 2.76 17.32 -18.28
CA PRO A 451 3.43 18.45 -17.61
C PRO A 451 4.73 18.08 -16.87
N SER A 452 4.85 16.85 -16.37
CA SER A 452 6.02 16.39 -15.61
C SER A 452 7.24 16.03 -16.47
N LEU A 453 7.10 15.99 -17.80
CA LEU A 453 8.17 15.68 -18.75
C LEU A 453 8.58 16.90 -19.59
N SER A 454 7.74 17.93 -19.66
CA SER A 454 8.03 19.16 -20.41
C SER A 454 9.30 19.85 -19.91
N PHE A 455 9.55 19.85 -18.60
CA PHE A 455 10.77 20.41 -18.02
C PHE A 455 12.04 19.69 -18.50
N ILE A 456 12.01 18.36 -18.60
CA ILE A 456 13.17 17.56 -19.03
C ILE A 456 13.50 17.84 -20.50
N ILE A 457 12.47 17.93 -21.35
CA ILE A 457 12.64 18.19 -22.78
C ILE A 457 13.00 19.65 -23.07
N LYS A 458 12.51 20.61 -22.27
CA LYS A 458 12.95 22.03 -22.32
C LYS A 458 14.44 22.18 -22.02
N MET A 459 15.00 21.32 -21.17
CA MET A 459 16.43 21.31 -20.84
C MET A 459 17.27 20.42 -21.76
N ALA A 460 16.64 19.73 -22.73
CA ALA A 460 17.36 18.86 -23.66
C ALA A 460 17.96 19.67 -24.81
N GLU A 461 19.18 19.34 -25.20
CA GLU A 461 19.84 19.94 -26.36
C GLU A 461 19.63 19.05 -27.59
N LEU A 462 19.07 19.62 -28.65
CA LEU A 462 18.88 18.95 -29.93
C LEU A 462 20.24 18.58 -30.55
N GLY A 463 20.42 17.30 -30.85
CA GLY A 463 21.59 16.75 -31.53
C GLY A 463 21.40 16.69 -33.06
N GLU A 464 22.32 15.98 -33.72
CA GLU A 464 22.21 15.70 -35.17
C GLU A 464 21.04 14.76 -35.47
N THR A 465 20.37 14.97 -36.59
CA THR A 465 19.19 14.20 -36.99
C THR A 465 19.57 13.20 -38.07
N GLU A 466 19.37 11.92 -37.82
CA GLU A 466 19.58 10.86 -38.81
C GLU A 466 18.24 10.42 -39.41
N GLY A 467 17.94 10.92 -40.62
CA GLY A 467 16.70 10.63 -41.34
C GLY A 467 15.46 11.16 -40.59
N ASN A 468 14.67 10.25 -40.02
CA ASN A 468 13.48 10.58 -39.23
C ASN A 468 13.68 10.35 -37.71
N THR A 469 14.93 10.20 -37.28
CA THR A 469 15.28 10.03 -35.86
C THR A 469 15.77 11.36 -35.30
N ILE A 470 15.08 11.87 -34.29
CA ILE A 470 15.49 13.04 -33.51
C ILE A 470 16.36 12.54 -32.37
N ASN A 471 17.64 12.92 -32.40
CA ASN A 471 18.57 12.70 -31.30
C ASN A 471 18.60 13.95 -30.43
N PHE A 472 18.49 13.81 -29.11
CA PHE A 472 18.71 14.92 -28.18
C PHE A 472 19.44 14.43 -26.93
N SER A 473 20.18 15.34 -26.31
CA SER A 473 20.96 15.04 -25.12
C SER A 473 20.33 15.63 -23.86
N VAL A 474 20.37 14.86 -22.77
CA VAL A 474 19.89 15.26 -21.44
C VAL A 474 21.05 15.26 -20.44
N GLN A 475 20.93 16.06 -19.39
CA GLN A 475 22.00 16.26 -18.40
C GLN A 475 22.25 15.08 -17.46
N TYR A 476 21.26 14.20 -17.27
CA TYR A 476 21.33 13.12 -16.27
C TYR A 476 20.81 11.79 -16.80
N SER A 477 21.40 10.68 -16.36
CA SER A 477 21.01 9.32 -16.76
C SER A 477 19.55 8.99 -16.43
N PHE A 478 19.03 9.45 -15.28
CA PHE A 478 17.64 9.22 -14.90
C PHE A 478 16.63 9.95 -15.81
N HIS A 479 17.01 11.08 -16.43
CA HIS A 479 16.19 11.74 -17.45
C HIS A 479 16.07 10.89 -18.71
N LYS A 480 17.18 10.27 -19.13
CA LYS A 480 17.20 9.33 -20.27
C LYS A 480 16.32 8.12 -20.00
N GLU A 481 16.42 7.51 -18.81
CA GLU A 481 15.58 6.38 -18.42
C GLU A 481 14.09 6.71 -18.43
N LYS A 482 13.72 7.89 -17.90
CA LYS A 482 12.33 8.34 -17.84
C LYS A 482 11.73 8.60 -19.22
N ILE A 483 12.51 9.13 -20.16
CA ILE A 483 12.04 9.38 -21.54
C ILE A 483 12.02 8.09 -22.36
N MET A 484 12.98 7.19 -22.15
CA MET A 484 13.10 5.92 -22.87
C MET A 484 12.21 4.80 -22.30
N ASP A 485 11.40 5.10 -21.28
CA ASP A 485 10.41 4.16 -20.73
C ASP A 485 9.45 3.64 -21.82
N LYS A 486 9.08 2.36 -21.71
CA LYS A 486 8.29 1.64 -22.72
C LYS A 486 6.88 2.20 -22.95
N MET A 487 6.32 2.92 -21.98
CA MET A 487 5.01 3.57 -22.11
C MET A 487 5.12 5.04 -22.51
N ILE A 488 6.23 5.71 -22.17
CA ILE A 488 6.44 7.14 -22.40
C ILE A 488 7.00 7.40 -23.80
N LYS A 489 8.01 6.65 -24.23
CA LYS A 489 8.66 6.81 -25.53
C LYS A 489 7.68 6.83 -26.72
N PRO A 490 6.74 5.86 -26.86
CA PRO A 490 5.80 5.85 -27.99
C PRO A 490 4.86 7.05 -28.02
N LYS A 491 4.50 7.59 -26.84
CA LYS A 491 3.65 8.77 -26.73
C LYS A 491 4.38 10.02 -27.20
N ILE A 492 5.64 10.18 -26.80
CA ILE A 492 6.50 11.28 -27.27
C ILE A 492 6.69 11.21 -28.79
N GLU A 493 7.01 10.03 -29.32
CA GLU A 493 7.14 9.82 -30.77
C GLU A 493 5.84 10.15 -31.53
N GLN A 494 4.67 9.80 -30.97
CA GLN A 494 3.38 10.16 -31.54
C GLN A 494 3.14 11.67 -31.53
N MET A 495 3.33 12.35 -30.40
CA MET A 495 3.14 13.80 -30.30
C MET A 495 4.06 14.57 -31.25
N LEU A 496 5.33 14.16 -31.35
CA LEU A 496 6.27 14.74 -32.30
C LEU A 496 5.86 14.46 -33.75
N SER A 497 5.38 13.25 -34.05
CA SER A 497 4.93 12.89 -35.39
C SER A 497 3.69 13.69 -35.83
N GLU A 498 2.81 14.03 -34.88
CA GLU A 498 1.62 14.85 -35.14
C GLU A 498 1.96 16.32 -35.38
N VAL A 499 2.99 16.87 -34.73
CA VAL A 499 3.42 18.26 -34.93
C VAL A 499 4.28 18.41 -36.20
N LEU A 500 5.11 17.41 -36.50
CA LEU A 500 6.03 17.43 -37.64
C LEU A 500 5.43 16.80 -38.91
N GLU A 501 4.17 16.37 -38.87
CA GLU A 501 3.43 15.70 -39.96
C GLU A 501 4.22 14.58 -40.66
N THR A 502 5.11 13.93 -39.93
CA THR A 502 6.04 12.91 -40.41
C THR A 502 6.28 11.88 -39.32
N LYS A 503 6.58 10.63 -39.70
CA LYS A 503 6.83 9.58 -38.70
C LYS A 503 8.18 9.79 -38.05
N VAL A 504 8.21 10.10 -36.75
CA VAL A 504 9.41 10.40 -35.98
C VAL A 504 9.79 9.25 -35.05
N LYS A 505 11.09 9.02 -34.88
CA LYS A 505 11.64 8.23 -33.78
C LYS A 505 12.51 9.11 -32.89
N ILE A 506 12.60 8.78 -31.61
CA ILE A 506 13.49 9.51 -30.70
C ILE A 506 14.62 8.61 -30.19
N ASN A 507 15.79 9.21 -30.05
CA ASN A 507 16.90 8.67 -29.29
C ASN A 507 17.42 9.73 -28.33
N VAL A 508 17.81 9.30 -27.13
CA VAL A 508 18.22 10.19 -26.05
C VAL A 508 19.56 9.75 -25.52
N ASP A 509 20.51 10.67 -25.50
CA ASP A 509 21.84 10.43 -24.93
C ASP A 509 22.10 11.31 -23.71
N VAL A 510 23.01 10.86 -22.85
CA VAL A 510 23.43 11.64 -21.69
C VAL A 510 24.65 12.43 -22.10
N LYS A 511 24.66 13.74 -21.85
CA LYS A 511 25.81 14.58 -22.15
C LYS A 511 26.99 14.10 -21.30
N GLU A 512 28.08 13.65 -21.93
CA GLU A 512 29.33 13.41 -21.23
C GLU A 512 29.83 14.76 -20.70
N LYS A 513 29.99 14.88 -19.37
CA LYS A 513 30.68 16.03 -18.80
C LYS A 513 32.14 15.93 -19.24
N ASP A 514 32.64 16.93 -19.98
CA ASP A 514 34.07 17.20 -20.03
C ASP A 514 34.57 17.31 -18.57
N GLU A 515 35.36 16.33 -18.12
CA GLU A 515 36.06 16.33 -16.81
C GLU A 515 37.21 17.36 -16.75
N SER A 516 37.13 18.44 -17.53
CA SER A 516 38.10 19.53 -17.51
C SER A 516 37.41 20.89 -17.48
N LYS A 517 36.71 21.19 -16.37
CA LYS A 517 36.53 22.57 -15.93
C LYS A 517 36.90 22.71 -14.47
N GLU A 518 37.96 23.47 -14.26
CA GLU A 518 38.50 23.92 -12.98
C GLU A 518 37.39 24.33 -12.01
N ALA A 519 37.58 23.98 -10.74
CA ALA A 519 36.71 24.38 -9.65
C ALA A 519 36.44 25.89 -9.74
N ASN A 520 35.16 26.28 -9.73
CA ASN A 520 34.76 27.67 -9.76
C ASN A 520 35.38 28.39 -8.53
N PRO A 521 36.28 29.37 -8.72
CA PRO A 521 37.03 29.98 -7.62
C PRO A 521 36.10 30.57 -6.55
N GLU A 522 34.93 31.07 -6.96
CA GLU A 522 33.91 31.63 -6.07
C GLU A 522 33.31 30.59 -5.11
N LEU A 523 33.19 29.32 -5.52
CA LEU A 523 32.68 28.25 -4.66
C LEU A 523 33.74 27.76 -3.66
N GLN A 524 35.02 27.81 -4.03
CA GLN A 524 36.12 27.53 -3.10
C GLN A 524 36.26 28.64 -2.05
N ASP A 525 36.11 29.91 -2.45
CA ASP A 525 36.10 31.04 -1.51
C ASP A 525 34.92 30.94 -0.54
N LEU A 526 33.73 30.56 -1.02
CA LEU A 526 32.55 30.39 -0.16
C LEU A 526 32.68 29.20 0.80
N ALA A 527 33.23 28.08 0.32
CA ALA A 527 33.45 26.89 1.14
C ALA A 527 34.52 27.14 2.21
N SER A 528 35.60 27.85 1.87
CA SER A 528 36.63 28.24 2.84
C SER A 528 36.12 29.22 3.90
N ALA A 529 35.24 30.17 3.51
CA ALA A 529 34.59 31.09 4.44
C ALA A 529 33.62 30.40 5.41
N LEU A 530 33.10 29.22 5.04
CA LEU A 530 32.15 28.43 5.83
C LEU A 530 32.76 27.15 6.44
N GLY A 531 34.09 26.96 6.32
CA GLY A 531 34.82 25.84 6.92
C GLY A 531 34.53 24.46 6.29
N GLY A 532 34.09 24.42 5.03
CA GLY A 532 33.81 23.20 4.27
C GLY A 532 34.73 23.01 3.07
N GLU A 533 34.85 21.78 2.58
CA GLU A 533 35.50 21.45 1.31
C GLU A 533 34.45 21.11 0.24
N VAL A 534 34.70 21.55 -1.00
CA VAL A 534 33.88 21.20 -2.16
C VAL A 534 34.34 19.83 -2.66
N ILE A 535 33.51 18.81 -2.51
CA ILE A 535 33.74 17.47 -3.07
C ILE A 535 33.06 17.41 -4.44
N ASN A 536 33.83 17.08 -5.48
CA ASN A 536 33.36 16.95 -6.87
C ASN A 536 32.48 15.73 -7.09
#